data_AF-A0AAU3IFZ6-F1
#
_entry.id   AF-A0AAU3IFZ6-F1
#
_cell.length_a   1.000
_cell.length_b   1.000
_cell.length_c   1.000
_cell.angle_alpha   90.00
_cell.angle_beta   90.00
_cell.angle_gamma   90.00
#
_symmetry.space_group_name_H-M   'P 1'
#
loop_
_entity.id
_entity.type
_entity.pdbx_description
1 polymer ?
#
loop_
_entity_poly.entity_id
_entity_poly.type
_entity_poly.pdbx_seq_one_letter_code
_entity_poly.pdbx_strand_id
1 'polypeptide(L)' 'MGIIQVRDVPDGTERTLKERAEREGKSLTAYVRDLLNEEAASPTPDEVMARIAGDEPVAYDPDFVREILREGRP' A
#
# COMPACT_ATOMS: atom_id res chain seq x y z
N MET A 1 -13.65 -12.26 -10.35
CA MET A 1 -14.43 -11.78 -9.19
C MET A 1 -14.50 -12.93 -8.19
N GLY A 2 -14.04 -12.72 -6.96
CA GLY A 2 -13.92 -13.76 -5.93
C GLY A 2 -14.57 -13.35 -4.62
N ILE A 3 -14.84 -14.32 -3.76
CA ILE A 3 -15.38 -14.09 -2.41
C ILE A 3 -14.29 -14.48 -1.41
N ILE A 4 -13.99 -13.58 -0.49
CA ILE A 4 -13.07 -13.83 0.62
C ILE A 4 -13.92 -14.01 1.88
N GLN A 5 -13.71 -15.12 2.60
CA GLN A 5 -14.29 -15.34 3.92
C GLN A 5 -13.18 -15.25 4.96
N VAL A 6 -13.32 -14.32 5.90
CA VAL A 6 -12.42 -14.20 7.06
C VAL A 6 -13.07 -14.96 8.22
N ARG A 7 -12.33 -15.90 8.81
CA ARG A 7 -12.79 -16.73 9.94
C ARG A 7 -12.06 -16.33 11.22
N ASP A 8 -12.62 -16.73 12.35
CA ASP A 8 -12.03 -16.56 13.68
C ASP A 8 -11.72 -15.09 14.03
N VAL A 9 -12.60 -14.18 13.60
CA VAL A 9 -12.50 -12.75 13.94
C VAL A 9 -12.95 -12.56 15.39
N PRO A 10 -12.11 -11.95 16.26
CA PRO A 10 -12.53 -11.65 17.62
C PRO A 10 -13.73 -10.69 17.65
N ASP A 11 -14.70 -10.94 18.53
CA ASP A 11 -15.93 -10.14 18.65
C ASP A 11 -15.65 -8.63 18.79
N GLY A 12 -14.58 -8.27 19.53
CA GLY A 12 -14.18 -6.87 19.70
C GLY A 12 -13.70 -6.21 18.40
N THR A 13 -13.03 -6.97 17.53
CA THR A 13 -12.60 -6.52 16.21
C THR A 13 -13.81 -6.33 15.30
N GLU A 14 -14.70 -7.32 15.23
CA GLU A 14 -15.92 -7.23 14.42
C GLU A 14 -16.75 -6.01 14.81
N ARG A 15 -16.99 -5.82 16.11
CA ARG A 15 -17.75 -4.69 16.62
C ARG A 15 -17.12 -3.34 16.24
N THR A 16 -15.81 -3.21 16.42
CA THR A 16 -15.08 -1.99 16.08
C THR A 16 -15.21 -1.66 14.59
N LEU A 17 -15.06 -2.66 13.71
CA LEU A 17 -15.19 -2.47 12.27
C LEU A 17 -16.63 -2.11 11.89
N LYS A 18 -17.63 -2.69 12.55
CA LYS A 18 -19.04 -2.37 12.32
C LYS A 18 -19.36 -0.93 12.72
N GLU A 19 -18.93 -0.47 13.89
CA GLU A 19 -19.11 0.92 14.35
C GLU A 19 -18.45 1.92 13.37
N ARG A 20 -17.28 1.59 12.82
CA ARG A 20 -16.62 2.41 11.79
C ARG A 20 -17.39 2.42 10.47
N ALA A 21 -17.88 1.26 10.01
CA ALA A 21 -18.68 1.15 8.81
C ALA A 21 -19.97 1.98 8.90
N GLU A 22 -20.67 1.92 10.04
CA GLU A 22 -21.86 2.71 10.32
C GLU A 22 -21.58 4.22 10.29
N ARG A 23 -20.45 4.66 10.88
CA ARG A 23 -20.01 6.05 10.84
C ARG A 23 -19.74 6.57 9.42
N GLU A 24 -19.34 5.68 8.51
CA GLU A 24 -19.13 5.99 7.09
C GLU A 24 -20.38 5.75 6.22
N GLY A 25 -21.51 5.32 6.81
CA GLY A 25 -22.73 5.00 6.06
C GLY A 25 -22.59 3.78 5.15
N LYS A 26 -21.64 2.88 5.45
CA LYS A 26 -21.34 1.68 4.67
C LYS A 26 -21.83 0.42 5.39
N SER A 27 -22.12 -0.63 4.61
CA SER A 27 -22.23 -1.98 5.19
C SER A 27 -20.85 -2.48 5.63
N LEU A 28 -20.79 -3.37 6.62
CA LEU A 28 -19.51 -3.96 7.09
C LEU A 28 -18.73 -4.61 5.94
N THR A 29 -19.42 -5.35 5.06
CA THR A 29 -18.80 -5.98 3.89
C THR A 29 -18.19 -4.98 2.92
N ALA A 30 -18.87 -3.84 2.68
CA ALA A 30 -18.33 -2.79 1.82
C ALA A 30 -17.11 -2.13 2.47
N TYR A 31 -17.19 -1.81 3.77
CA TYR A 31 -16.09 -1.23 4.52
C TYR A 31 -14.84 -2.11 4.53
N VAL A 32 -14.98 -3.41 4.82
CA VAL A 32 -13.86 -4.36 4.82
C VAL A 32 -13.28 -4.54 3.41
N ARG A 33 -14.12 -4.54 2.37
CA ARG A 33 -13.63 -4.59 0.99
C ARG A 33 -12.78 -3.37 0.66
N ASP A 34 -13.22 -2.18 1.03
CA ASP A 34 -12.46 -0.94 0.81
C ASP A 34 -11.11 -1.01 1.53
N LEU A 35 -11.09 -1.44 2.79
CA LEU A 35 -9.85 -1.68 3.56
C LEU A 35 -8.89 -2.66 2.86
N LEU A 36 -9.40 -3.77 2.33
CA LEU A 36 -8.59 -4.74 1.60
C LEU A 36 -8.04 -4.16 0.29
N ASN A 37 -8.83 -3.34 -0.40
CA ASN A 37 -8.40 -2.69 -1.65
C ASN A 37 -7.35 -1.62 -1.37
N GLU A 38 -7.55 -0.81 -0.32
CA GLU A 38 -6.57 0.20 0.11
C GLU A 38 -5.24 -0.47 0.46
N GLU A 39 -5.29 -1.58 1.18
CA GLU A 39 -4.07 -2.28 1.59
C GLU A 39 -3.39 -3.00 0.42
N ALA A 40 -4.16 -3.52 -0.54
CA ALA A 40 -3.61 -4.09 -1.77
C ALA A 40 -3.11 -3.02 -2.77
N ALA A 41 -3.51 -1.77 -2.63
CA ALA A 41 -3.11 -0.69 -3.55
C ALA A 41 -1.68 -0.19 -3.26
N SER A 42 -1.17 -0.40 -2.05
CA SER A 42 0.19 0.01 -1.67
C SER A 42 1.16 -1.15 -1.87
N PRO A 43 2.11 -1.07 -2.82
CA PRO A 43 3.12 -2.11 -2.97
C PRO A 43 4.00 -2.16 -1.72
N THR A 44 4.31 -3.36 -1.26
CA THR A 44 5.27 -3.57 -0.18
C THR A 44 6.66 -3.07 -0.59
N PRO A 45 7.53 -2.70 0.35
CA PRO A 45 8.91 -2.32 0.04
C PRO A 45 9.64 -3.38 -0.81
N ASP A 46 9.41 -4.66 -0.54
CA ASP A 46 10.01 -5.75 -1.30
C ASP A 46 9.49 -5.82 -2.74
N GLU A 47 8.18 -5.61 -2.96
CA GLU A 47 7.59 -5.52 -4.30
C GLU A 47 8.11 -4.28 -5.06
N VAL A 48 8.29 -3.15 -4.36
CA VAL A 48 8.89 -1.95 -4.94
C VAL A 48 10.33 -2.22 -5.35
N MET A 49 11.13 -2.86 -4.49
CA MET A 49 12.53 -3.18 -4.79
C MET A 49 12.66 -4.21 -5.91
N ALA A 50 11.78 -5.22 -5.95
CA ALA A 50 11.72 -6.19 -7.04
C ALA A 50 11.37 -5.51 -8.38
N ARG A 51 10.45 -4.53 -8.36
CA ARG A 51 10.14 -3.72 -9.54
C ARG A 51 11.35 -2.89 -9.98
N ILE A 52 12.00 -2.17 -9.07
CA ILE A 52 13.20 -1.38 -9.37
C ILE A 52 14.32 -2.25 -9.96
N ALA A 53 14.50 -3.46 -9.44
CA ALA A 53 15.50 -4.40 -9.96
C ALA A 53 15.20 -4.91 -11.37
N GLY A 54 13.93 -4.88 -11.79
CA GLY A 54 13.49 -5.28 -13.14
C GLY A 54 13.35 -4.13 -14.14
N ASP A 55 13.31 -2.88 -13.68
CA ASP A 55 13.19 -1.70 -14.53
C ASP A 55 14.52 -1.42 -15.26
N GLU A 56 14.43 -0.95 -16.52
CA GLU A 56 15.63 -0.60 -17.29
C GLU A 56 16.32 0.62 -16.65
N PRO A 57 17.64 0.56 -16.38
CA PRO A 57 18.34 1.65 -15.73
C PRO A 57 18.16 2.96 -16.49
N VAL A 58 17.67 3.99 -15.80
CA VAL A 58 17.55 5.33 -16.40
C VAL A 58 18.96 5.83 -16.70
N ALA A 59 19.24 6.13 -17.96
CA ALA A 59 20.51 6.73 -18.35
C ALA A 59 20.64 8.10 -17.68
N TYR A 60 21.67 8.24 -16.85
CA TYR A 60 22.04 9.51 -16.23
C TYR A 60 23.50 9.83 -16.57
N ASP A 61 23.82 11.13 -16.57
CA ASP A 61 25.19 11.59 -16.68
C ASP A 61 25.90 11.41 -15.32
N PRO A 62 26.91 10.52 -15.22
CA PRO A 62 27.61 10.29 -13.97
C PRO A 62 28.37 11.50 -13.45
N ASP A 63 28.82 12.40 -14.33
CA ASP A 63 29.58 13.58 -13.94
C ASP A 63 28.66 14.64 -13.33
N PHE A 64 27.45 14.79 -13.87
CA PHE A 64 26.41 15.63 -13.27
C PHE A 64 26.01 15.16 -11.86
N VAL A 65 25.82 13.85 -11.65
CA VAL A 65 25.47 13.32 -10.32
C VAL A 65 26.60 13.55 -9.29
N ARG A 66 27.86 13.43 -9.71
CA ARG A 66 29.01 13.68 -8.83
C ARG A 66 29.14 15.16 -8.47
N GLU A 67 28.80 16.07 -9.37
CA GLU A 67 28.80 17.51 -9.12
C GLU A 67 27.79 17.85 -8.00
N ILE A 68 26.54 17.37 -8.12
CA ILE A 68 25.48 17.61 -7.14
C ILE A 68 25.82 17.05 -5.75
N LEU A 69 26.39 15.84 -5.70
CA LEU A 69 26.79 15.24 -4.42
C LEU A 69 27.92 15.99 -3.71
N ARG A 70 28.83 16.63 -4.46
CA ARG A 70 29.91 17.46 -3.90
C ARG A 70 29.41 18.82 -3.42
N GLU A 71 28.40 19.38 -4.07
CA GLU A 71 27.80 20.67 -3.71
C GLU A 71 26.87 20.59 -2.49
N GLY A 72 26.53 19.37 -2.03
CA GLY A 72 25.79 19.16 -0.77
C GLY A 72 24.34 19.63 -0.81
N ARG A 73 23.74 19.73 -2.00
CA ARG A 73 22.34 20.14 -2.16
C ARG A 73 21.52 19.00 -2.75
N PRO A 74 20.57 18.41 -2.02
CA PRO A 74 19.65 17.42 -2.56
C PRO A 74 18.67 18.05 -3.55
#